data_AF-A0A2E1SHD7-F1
#
_entry.id   AF-A0A2E1SHD7-F1
#
_cell.length_a   1.000
_cell.length_b   1.000
_cell.length_c   1.000
_cell.angle_alpha   90.00
_cell.angle_beta   90.00
_cell.angle_gamma   90.00
#
_symmetry.space_group_name_H-M   'P 1'
#
loop_
_entity.id
_entity.type
_entity.pdbx_description
1 polymer ?
#
loop_
_entity_poly.entity_id
_entity_poly.type
_entity_poly.pdbx_seq_one_letter_code
_entity_poly.pdbx_strand_id
1 'polypeptide(L)' 'MADLSSKEVAEIACIFVNLGAPEKQAAVMASQLIKRAEQIAQERDISKVEATESLLKQVLEARQGH' A
#
# COMPACT_ATOMS: atom_id res chain seq x y z
N MET A 1 9.82 17.18 -8.60
CA MET A 1 8.71 16.22 -8.74
C MET A 1 8.42 15.61 -7.36
N ALA A 2 7.64 16.28 -6.51
CA ALA A 2 7.43 15.85 -5.12
C ALA A 2 5.95 15.59 -4.74
N ASP A 3 5.00 15.71 -5.67
CA ASP A 3 3.57 15.76 -5.31
C ASP A 3 2.81 14.43 -5.52
N LEU A 4 3.35 13.52 -6.34
CA LEU A 4 2.69 12.25 -6.65
C LEU A 4 2.76 11.23 -5.51
N SER A 5 3.88 11.17 -4.79
CA SER A 5 4.10 10.20 -3.70
C SER A 5 3.19 10.49 -2.49
N SER A 6 2.99 11.77 -2.15
CA SER A 6 2.08 12.17 -1.07
C SER A 6 0.62 11.87 -1.40
N LYS A 7 0.21 12.06 -2.67
CA LYS A 7 -1.14 11.71 -3.12
C LYS A 7 -1.38 10.20 -3.11
N GLU A 8 -0.41 9.42 -3.59
CA GLU A 8 -0.49 7.95 -3.60
C GLU A 8 -0.57 7.37 -2.18
N VAL A 9 0.22 7.91 -1.24
CA VAL A 9 0.14 7.56 0.19
C VAL A 9 -1.25 7.87 0.74
N ALA A 10 -1.84 9.02 0.41
CA ALA A 10 -3.16 9.41 0.90
C ALA A 10 -4.28 8.49 0.38
N GLU A 11 -4.25 8.13 -0.91
CA GLU A 11 -5.21 7.21 -1.52
C GLU A 11 -5.13 5.82 -0.85
N ILE A 12 -3.93 5.29 -0.67
CA ILE A 12 -3.73 3.98 -0.02
C ILE A 12 -4.07 4.05 1.47
N ALA A 13 -3.79 5.17 2.15
CA ALA A 13 -4.19 5.38 3.54
C ALA A 13 -5.71 5.35 3.68
N CYS A 14 -6.47 5.93 2.73
CA CYS A 14 -7.93 5.85 2.73
C CYS A 14 -8.42 4.40 2.72
N ILE A 15 -7.76 3.51 1.96
CA ILE A 15 -8.07 2.07 1.97
C ILE A 15 -7.89 1.51 3.38
N PHE A 16 -6.75 1.75 4.03
CA PHE A 16 -6.51 1.27 5.39
C PHE A 16 -7.49 1.84 6.43
N VAL A 17 -7.91 3.10 6.29
CA VAL A 17 -8.97 3.69 7.12
C VAL A 17 -10.30 2.97 6.91
N ASN A 18 -10.68 2.71 5.67
CA ASN A 18 -11.88 1.93 5.35
C ASN A 18 -11.80 0.48 5.86
N LEU A 19 -10.58 -0.03 6.03
CA LEU A 19 -10.33 -1.33 6.67
C LEU A 19 -10.33 -1.27 8.20
N GLY A 20 -10.54 -0.10 8.81
CA GLY A 20 -10.67 0.11 10.26
C GLY A 20 -9.40 0.58 10.97
N ALA A 21 -8.32 0.90 10.24
CA ALA A 21 -7.13 1.50 10.84
C ALA A 21 -7.37 2.98 11.19
N PRO A 22 -6.86 3.49 12.32
CA PRO A 22 -6.91 4.91 12.62
C PRO A 22 -6.05 5.70 11.61
N GLU A 23 -6.48 6.92 11.23
CA GLU A 23 -5.88 7.71 10.14
C GLU A 23 -4.35 7.85 10.22
N LYS A 24 -3.82 8.10 11.42
CA LYS A 24 -2.36 8.19 11.64
C LYS A 24 -1.65 6.87 11.33
N GLN A 25 -2.24 5.75 11.73
CA GLN A 25 -1.67 4.43 11.45
C GLN A 25 -1.83 4.05 9.99
N ALA A 26 -2.97 4.39 9.37
CA ALA A 26 -3.23 4.19 7.95
C ALA A 26 -2.19 4.88 7.07
N ALA A 27 -1.80 6.12 7.38
CA ALA A 27 -0.73 6.84 6.66
C ALA A 27 0.64 6.14 6.77
N VAL A 28 0.97 5.61 7.96
CA VAL A 28 2.20 4.85 8.19
C VAL A 28 2.17 3.54 7.40
N MET A 29 1.07 2.80 7.45
CA MET A 29 0.89 1.54 6.71
C MET A 29 0.95 1.76 5.20
N ALA A 30 0.32 2.81 4.67
CA ALA A 30 0.40 3.18 3.26
C ALA A 30 1.84 3.45 2.82
N SER A 31 2.58 4.24 3.61
CA SER A 31 3.98 4.56 3.33
C SER A 31 4.86 3.31 3.34
N GLN A 32 4.61 2.36 4.26
CA GLN A 32 5.33 1.09 4.33
C GLN A 32 4.98 0.17 3.15
N LEU A 33 3.70 0.09 2.77
CA LEU A 33 3.25 -0.72 1.66
C LEU A 33 3.87 -0.26 0.34
N ILE A 34 3.91 1.06 0.08
CA ILE A 34 4.53 1.61 -1.13
C ILE A 34 6.02 1.28 -1.18
N LYS A 35 6.76 1.50 -0.08
CA LYS A 35 8.19 1.15 -0.01
C LYS A 35 8.42 -0.33 -0.30
N ARG A 36 7.56 -1.21 0.22
CA ARG A 36 7.65 -2.64 -0.05
C ARG A 36 7.30 -2.98 -1.51
N ALA A 37 6.31 -2.31 -2.09
CA ALA A 37 5.95 -2.47 -3.50
C ALA A 37 7.11 -2.05 -4.42
N GLU A 38 7.79 -0.94 -4.12
CA GLU A 38 8.97 -0.50 -4.87
C GLU A 38 10.11 -1.52 -4.82
N GLN A 39 10.37 -2.10 -3.65
CA GLN A 39 11.34 -3.19 -3.52
C GLN A 39 10.94 -4.40 -4.35
N ILE A 40 9.70 -4.88 -4.23
CA ILE A 40 9.22 -6.05 -4.97
C ILE A 40 9.28 -5.81 -6.48
N ALA A 41 8.90 -4.62 -6.94
CA ALA A 41 8.97 -4.23 -8.34
C ALA A 41 10.39 -4.37 -8.89
N GLN A 42 11.40 -3.91 -8.14
CA GLN A 42 12.80 -4.07 -8.49
C GLN A 42 13.28 -5.52 -8.41
N GLU A 43 12.91 -6.25 -7.36
CA GLU A 43 13.34 -7.63 -7.14
C GLU A 43 12.74 -8.62 -8.16
N ARG A 44 11.55 -8.33 -8.69
CA ARG A 44 10.79 -9.24 -9.56
C ARG A 44 10.65 -8.74 -11.01
N ASP A 45 11.24 -7.60 -11.35
CA ASP A 45 11.12 -6.95 -12.66
C ASP A 45 9.65 -6.77 -13.09
N ILE A 46 8.82 -6.25 -12.17
CA ILE A 46 7.40 -5.94 -12.42
C ILE A 46 7.11 -4.48 -12.15
N SER A 47 5.94 -3.99 -12.57
CA SER A 47 5.57 -2.61 -12.31
C SER A 47 5.27 -2.36 -10.83
N LYS A 48 5.58 -1.15 -10.34
CA LYS A 48 5.20 -0.70 -8.98
C LYS A 48 3.70 -0.84 -8.72
N VAL A 49 2.86 -0.57 -9.73
CA VAL A 49 1.41 -0.72 -9.64
C VAL A 49 1.03 -2.17 -9.36
N GLU A 50 1.57 -3.11 -10.13
CA GLU A 50 1.31 -4.56 -9.96
C GLU A 50 1.76 -5.06 -8.58
N ALA A 51 2.93 -4.62 -8.12
CA ALA A 51 3.44 -4.95 -6.79
C ALA A 51 2.53 -4.39 -5.68
N THR A 52 2.04 -3.17 -5.83
CA THR A 52 1.12 -2.50 -4.89
C THR A 52 -0.22 -3.24 -4.83
N GLU A 53 -0.79 -3.59 -5.98
CA GLU A 53 -2.03 -4.38 -6.07
C GLU A 53 -1.89 -5.74 -5.39
N SER A 54 -0.76 -6.43 -5.60
CA SER A 54 -0.48 -7.72 -4.97
C SER A 54 -0.41 -7.62 -3.44
N LEU A 55 0.22 -6.57 -2.91
CA LEU A 55 0.28 -6.34 -1.45
C LEU A 55 -1.10 -5.98 -0.87
N LEU A 56 -1.89 -5.16 -1.56
CA LEU A 56 -3.24 -4.82 -1.12
C LEU A 56 -4.16 -6.04 -1.11
N LYS A 57 -4.08 -6.92 -2.13
CA LYS A 57 -4.80 -8.21 -2.14
C LYS A 57 -4.45 -9.05 -0.91
N GLN A 58 -3.15 -9.22 -0.61
CA GLN A 58 -2.71 -9.95 0.57
C GLN A 58 -3.25 -9.36 1.88
N VAL A 59 -3.30 -8.03 2.02
CA VAL A 59 -3.89 -7.36 3.19
C VAL A 59 -5.39 -7.70 3.32
N LEU A 60 -6.13 -7.66 2.21
CA LEU A 60 -7.55 -7.98 2.20
C LEU A 60 -7.81 -9.46 2.53
N GLU A 61 -7.03 -10.37 1.95
CA GLU A 61 -7.10 -11.80 2.20
C GLU A 61 -6.74 -12.14 3.66
N ALA A 62 -5.66 -11.55 4.20
CA ALA A 62 -5.26 -11.74 5.59
C ALA A 62 -6.34 -11.26 6.57
N ARG A 63 -7.10 -10.23 6.21
CA ARG A 63 -8.22 -9.73 7.01
C ARG A 63 -9.45 -10.64 6.93
N GLN A 64 -9.72 -11.24 5.77
CA GLN A 64 -10.87 -12.11 5.57
C GLN A 64 -10.73 -13.47 6.26
N GLY A 65 -9.54 -13.78 6.77
CA GLY A 65 -9.31 -14.97 7.58
C GLY A 65 -8.96 -16.17 6.71
N HIS A 66 -7.83 -16.77 7.06
CA HIS A 66 -7.68 -18.21 7.04
C HIS A 66 -8.60 -18.82 8.10
#